data_AF-A0A2M7UA91-F1
#
_entry.id   AF-A0A2M7UA91-F1
#
_cell.length_a   1.000
_cell.length_b   1.000
_cell.length_c   1.000
_cell.angle_alpha   90.00
_cell.angle_beta   90.00
_cell.angle_gamma   90.00
#
_symmetry.space_group_name_H-M   'P 1'
#
loop_
_entity.id
_entity.type
_entity.pdbx_description
1 polymer ?
#
loop_
_entity_poly.entity_id
_entity_poly.type
_entity_poly.pdbx_seq_one_letter_code
_entity_poly.pdbx_strand_id
1 'polypeptide(L)'
;MNNPIVKKVSAIVVGIAVFVVLVVGYFTIFGTRAADFEPRDVIVSNIEKNSVRATWATGVDSQGVVEYGTTPTALNFFAPEATKVKTHTIDLTLLSPNTTYYFDIRVGDTKYDNGGVPWTFTTKGAEASVATPTTAPTQPFDSAQGKPTPIQRLKISDGTNCTETDCAKIKTLLGKGCSTQDYFLCLKKLTPTP
;
A
#
# COMPACT_ATOMS: atom_id res chain seq x y z
N MET A 1 -16.59 73.73 7.49
CA MET A 1 -17.90 73.04 7.62
C MET A 1 -17.76 71.83 8.54
N ASN A 2 -18.07 71.97 9.83
CA ASN A 2 -18.10 70.86 10.78
C ASN A 2 -19.53 70.29 10.82
N ASN A 3 -19.86 69.37 9.90
CA ASN A 3 -21.16 68.70 9.96
C ASN A 3 -21.09 67.62 11.06
N PRO A 4 -21.88 67.72 12.14
CA PRO A 4 -21.87 66.75 13.24
C PRO A 4 -22.21 65.32 12.78
N ILE A 5 -22.93 65.17 11.66
CA ILE A 5 -23.24 63.88 11.06
C ILE A 5 -21.98 63.26 10.43
N VAL A 6 -21.19 64.06 9.71
CA VAL A 6 -19.93 63.60 9.07
C VAL A 6 -18.90 63.16 10.13
N LYS A 7 -18.83 63.85 11.28
CA LYS A 7 -17.96 63.46 12.40
C LYS A 7 -18.36 62.13 13.06
N LYS A 8 -19.67 61.85 13.16
CA LYS A 8 -20.17 60.58 13.71
C LYS A 8 -19.90 59.41 12.76
N VAL A 9 -20.10 59.64 11.45
CA VAL A 9 -19.84 58.61 10.43
C VAL A 9 -18.35 58.29 10.33
N SER A 10 -17.46 59.29 10.37
CA SER A 10 -16.01 59.05 10.34
C SER A 10 -15.53 58.23 11.54
N ALA A 11 -16.09 58.47 12.74
CA ALA A 11 -15.72 57.72 13.94
C ALA A 11 -16.12 56.24 13.86
N ILE A 12 -17.29 55.93 13.29
CA ILE A 12 -17.77 54.56 13.09
C ILE A 12 -16.89 53.82 12.08
N VAL A 13 -16.55 54.48 10.96
CA VAL A 13 -15.71 53.88 9.92
C VAL A 13 -14.30 53.57 10.45
N VAL A 14 -13.71 54.48 11.24
CA VAL A 14 -12.41 54.24 11.88
C VAL A 14 -12.50 53.10 12.89
N GLY A 15 -13.56 53.04 13.70
CA GLY A 15 -13.78 51.96 14.64
C GLY A 15 -13.89 50.58 13.97
N ILE A 16 -14.64 50.50 12.86
CA ILE A 16 -14.76 49.27 12.07
C ILE A 16 -13.41 48.90 11.44
N ALA A 17 -12.68 49.87 10.87
CA ALA A 17 -11.38 49.62 10.28
C ALA A 17 -10.37 49.09 11.31
N VAL A 18 -10.34 49.67 12.51
CA VAL A 18 -9.50 49.20 13.61
C VAL A 18 -9.92 47.80 14.07
N PHE A 19 -11.22 47.54 14.21
CA PHE A 19 -11.72 46.21 14.58
C PHE A 19 -11.37 45.14 13.55
N VAL A 20 -11.53 45.43 12.26
CA VAL A 20 -11.14 44.50 11.17
C VAL A 20 -9.63 44.26 11.19
N VAL A 21 -8.81 45.30 11.37
CA VAL A 21 -7.35 45.15 11.46
C VAL A 21 -6.94 44.33 12.69
N LEU A 22 -7.62 44.50 13.82
CA LEU A 22 -7.36 43.70 15.02
C LEU A 22 -7.79 42.24 14.85
N VAL A 23 -8.93 41.96 14.23
CA VAL A 23 -9.39 40.61 13.95
C VAL A 23 -8.48 39.92 12.93
N VAL A 24 -8.11 40.61 11.86
CA VAL A 24 -7.18 40.10 10.84
C VAL A 24 -5.78 39.91 11.44
N GLY A 25 -5.27 40.87 12.19
CA GLY A 25 -3.99 40.78 12.90
C GLY A 25 -3.96 39.65 13.93
N TYR A 26 -5.06 39.46 14.66
CA TYR A 26 -5.20 38.33 15.57
C TYR A 26 -5.20 37.00 14.80
N PHE A 27 -5.95 36.91 13.70
CA PHE A 27 -6.01 35.68 12.89
C PHE A 27 -4.69 35.37 12.17
N THR A 28 -3.90 36.38 11.80
CA THR A 28 -2.57 36.17 11.17
C THR A 28 -1.47 35.84 12.17
N ILE A 29 -1.53 36.38 13.39
CA ILE A 29 -0.53 36.13 14.44
C ILE A 29 -0.86 34.85 15.23
N PHE A 30 -2.14 34.59 15.48
CA PHE A 30 -2.65 33.42 16.20
C PHE A 30 -3.28 32.38 15.26
N GLY A 31 -2.99 32.47 13.96
CA GLY A 31 -3.32 31.45 12.96
C GLY A 31 -2.84 30.08 13.39
N THR A 32 -3.68 29.08 13.20
CA THR A 32 -3.63 27.76 13.84
C THR A 32 -2.41 26.93 13.44
N ARG A 33 -1.33 27.01 14.24
CA ARG A 33 -0.11 26.17 14.10
C ARG A 33 -0.38 24.66 14.14
N ALA A 34 -1.57 24.24 14.56
CA ALA A 34 -1.96 22.83 14.64
C ALA A 34 -2.02 22.14 13.26
N ALA A 35 -2.39 22.86 12.20
CA ALA A 35 -2.47 22.30 10.84
C ALA A 35 -1.08 22.03 10.22
N ASP A 36 -0.01 22.59 10.79
CA ASP A 36 1.33 22.41 10.25
C ASP A 36 1.99 21.08 10.66
N PHE A 37 1.46 20.41 11.69
CA PHE A 37 1.94 19.09 12.11
C PHE A 37 1.21 17.93 11.40
N GLU A 38 0.13 18.24 10.68
CA GLU A 38 -0.65 17.24 9.96
C GLU A 38 0.16 16.64 8.79
N PRO A 39 0.30 15.30 8.73
CA PRO A 39 0.88 14.61 7.60
C PRO A 39 0.09 14.87 6.31
N ARG A 40 0.76 15.40 5.30
CA ARG A 40 0.21 15.62 3.95
C ARG A 40 0.95 14.76 2.95
N ASP A 41 0.29 14.49 1.82
CA ASP A 41 0.86 13.73 0.70
C ASP A 41 1.42 12.36 1.14
N VAL A 42 0.66 11.64 1.97
CA VAL A 42 1.05 10.32 2.47
C VAL A 42 1.08 9.33 1.30
N ILE A 43 2.28 8.82 1.01
CA ILE A 43 2.55 7.90 -0.09
C ILE A 43 3.23 6.67 0.45
N VAL A 44 2.77 5.50 -0.01
CA VAL A 44 3.39 4.21 0.24
C VAL A 44 4.09 3.75 -1.04
N SER A 45 5.38 3.46 -0.94
CA SER A 45 6.24 3.11 -2.06
C SER A 45 7.17 1.95 -1.69
N ASN A 46 7.94 1.46 -2.66
CA ASN A 46 8.86 0.33 -2.49
C ASN A 46 8.24 -0.86 -1.73
N ILE A 47 7.06 -1.29 -2.17
CA ILE A 47 6.37 -2.42 -1.55
C ILE A 47 7.10 -3.71 -1.93
N GLU A 48 7.72 -4.35 -0.95
CA GLU A 48 8.37 -5.65 -1.05
C GLU A 48 7.60 -6.71 -0.27
N LYS A 49 8.17 -7.93 -0.17
CA LYS A 49 7.56 -9.03 0.58
C LYS A 49 7.62 -8.83 2.09
N ASN A 50 8.64 -8.13 2.58
CA ASN A 50 8.91 -7.95 4.00
C ASN A 50 9.25 -6.50 4.37
N SER A 51 9.14 -5.57 3.42
CA SER A 51 9.43 -4.17 3.64
C SER A 51 8.49 -3.28 2.84
N VAL A 52 8.30 -2.05 3.32
CA VAL A 52 7.65 -0.97 2.58
C VAL A 52 8.21 0.37 3.03
N ARG A 53 8.16 1.37 2.16
CA ARG A 53 8.54 2.75 2.48
C ARG A 53 7.31 3.64 2.56
N ALA A 54 7.09 4.28 3.69
CA ALA A 54 6.09 5.33 3.88
C ALA A 54 6.76 6.71 3.85
N THR A 55 6.17 7.65 3.10
CA THR A 55 6.65 9.03 2.98
C THR A 55 5.50 10.01 3.11
N TRP A 56 5.74 11.14 3.77
CA TRP A 56 4.78 12.24 3.89
C TRP A 56 5.51 13.56 4.17
N ALA A 57 4.76 14.66 4.19
CA ALA A 57 5.30 15.98 4.50
C ALA A 57 4.51 16.68 5.62
N THR A 58 5.20 17.51 6.41
CA THR A 58 4.61 18.43 7.40
C THR A 58 5.01 19.88 7.10
N GLY A 59 4.27 20.86 7.63
CA GLY A 59 4.57 22.29 7.46
C GLY A 59 5.76 22.78 8.29
N VAL A 60 6.02 22.10 9.40
CA VAL A 60 7.09 22.40 10.36
C VAL A 60 7.99 21.19 10.58
N ASP A 61 9.21 21.43 11.07
CA ASP A 61 10.12 20.35 11.45
C ASP A 61 9.52 19.55 12.60
N SER A 62 9.21 18.29 12.31
CA SER A 62 8.53 17.40 13.23
C SER A 62 9.21 16.03 13.22
N GLN A 63 8.86 15.18 14.18
CA GLN A 63 9.30 13.78 14.20
C GLN A 63 8.06 12.93 14.24
N GLY A 64 7.91 12.05 13.25
CA GLY A 64 6.77 11.15 13.18
C GLY A 64 7.09 9.77 13.75
N VAL A 65 6.04 9.06 14.13
CA VAL A 65 6.05 7.63 14.44
C VAL A 65 4.95 6.99 13.60
N VAL A 66 5.31 6.00 12.79
CA VAL A 66 4.31 5.18 12.10
C VAL A 66 3.88 4.08 13.06
N GLU A 67 2.60 4.09 13.43
CA GLU A 67 1.96 3.02 14.19
C GLU A 67 1.28 2.09 13.19
N TYR A 68 1.57 0.79 13.23
CA TYR A 68 1.06 -0.14 12.23
C TYR A 68 0.66 -1.49 12.82
N GLY A 69 -0.17 -2.24 12.09
CA GLY A 69 -0.68 -3.54 12.50
C GLY A 69 -1.45 -4.25 11.40
N THR A 70 -1.82 -5.51 11.63
CA THR A 70 -2.60 -6.32 10.67
C THR A 70 -4.11 -6.18 10.86
N THR A 71 -4.53 -5.35 11.82
CA THR A 71 -5.92 -5.01 12.06
C THR A 71 -6.07 -3.49 12.12
N PRO A 72 -7.17 -2.92 11.62
CA PRO A 72 -7.36 -1.47 11.60
C PRO A 72 -7.52 -0.85 12.98
N THR A 73 -7.91 -1.63 14.00
CA THR A 73 -8.15 -1.15 15.36
C THR A 73 -7.00 -1.41 16.33
N ALA A 74 -6.04 -2.28 15.97
CA ALA A 74 -4.90 -2.60 16.82
C ALA A 74 -3.58 -2.44 16.05
N LEU A 75 -3.03 -1.23 16.15
CA LEU A 75 -1.74 -0.84 15.57
C LEU A 75 -0.64 -1.00 16.62
N ASN A 76 -0.25 -2.25 16.87
CA ASN A 76 0.61 -2.61 18.01
C ASN A 76 2.11 -2.47 17.73
N PHE A 77 2.49 -2.16 16.48
CA PHE A 77 3.89 -1.98 16.09
C PHE A 77 4.19 -0.50 15.85
N PHE A 78 5.43 -0.10 16.12
CA PHE A 78 5.86 1.29 16.05
C PHE A 78 7.17 1.40 15.27
N ALA A 79 7.23 2.36 14.35
CA ALA A 79 8.43 2.72 13.62
C ALA A 79 8.67 4.23 13.79
N PRO A 80 9.50 4.65 14.76
CA PRO A 80 9.82 6.06 14.97
C PRO A 80 10.85 6.55 13.94
N GLU A 81 10.70 7.80 13.52
CA GLU A 81 11.72 8.48 12.75
C GLU A 81 12.93 8.85 13.62
N ALA A 82 14.13 8.90 13.04
CA ALA A 82 15.35 9.18 13.79
C ALA A 82 15.57 10.68 14.09
N THR A 83 15.14 11.56 13.19
CA THR A 83 15.43 13.00 13.25
C THR A 83 14.21 13.84 12.95
N LYS A 84 14.22 15.11 13.39
CA LYS A 84 13.17 16.07 13.03
C LYS A 84 13.40 16.64 11.64
N VAL A 85 12.41 16.52 10.76
CA VAL A 85 12.44 16.99 9.37
C VAL A 85 11.05 17.44 8.92
N LYS A 86 10.94 18.04 7.73
CA LYS A 86 9.64 18.34 7.08
C LYS A 86 9.20 17.31 6.06
N THR A 87 10.17 16.61 5.47
CA THR A 87 9.94 15.55 4.49
C THR A 87 10.34 14.25 5.14
N HIS A 88 9.37 13.43 5.45
CA HIS A 88 9.54 12.24 6.25
C HIS A 88 9.68 11.01 5.37
N THR A 89 10.49 10.06 5.83
CA THR A 89 10.66 8.77 5.16
C THR A 89 10.93 7.70 6.21
N ILE A 90 10.06 6.70 6.27
CA ILE A 90 10.21 5.56 7.19
C ILE A 90 10.11 4.26 6.40
N ASP A 91 11.12 3.41 6.60
CA ASP A 91 11.13 2.04 6.10
C ASP A 91 10.56 1.11 7.17
N LEU A 92 9.38 0.56 6.90
CA LEU A 92 8.81 -0.54 7.68
C LEU A 92 9.44 -1.84 7.21
N THR A 93 10.04 -2.60 8.12
CA THR A 93 10.76 -3.84 7.81
C THR A 93 10.22 -5.00 8.64
N LEU A 94 10.72 -6.21 8.38
CA LEU A 94 10.30 -7.44 9.09
C LEU A 94 8.81 -7.75 8.96
N LEU A 95 8.20 -7.31 7.85
CA LEU A 95 6.80 -7.56 7.57
C LEU A 95 6.59 -8.99 7.05
N SER A 96 5.40 -9.52 7.30
CA SER A 96 4.98 -10.80 6.74
C SER A 96 4.58 -10.64 5.26
N PRO A 97 4.99 -11.56 4.36
CA PRO A 97 4.57 -11.55 2.96
C PRO A 97 3.06 -11.75 2.77
N ASN A 98 2.53 -11.26 1.64
CA ASN A 98 1.12 -11.35 1.27
C ASN A 98 0.16 -10.94 2.41
N THR A 99 0.52 -9.91 3.17
CA THR A 99 -0.20 -9.48 4.37
C THR A 99 -0.60 -8.02 4.23
N THR A 100 -1.87 -7.73 4.51
CA THR A 100 -2.37 -6.37 4.59
C THR A 100 -2.06 -5.78 5.95
N TYR A 101 -1.47 -4.58 5.92
CA TYR A 101 -1.18 -3.77 7.09
C TYR A 101 -1.94 -2.47 7.02
N TYR A 102 -2.33 -2.01 8.20
CA TYR A 102 -2.94 -0.72 8.45
C TYR A 102 -1.94 0.12 9.21
N PHE A 103 -1.93 1.43 8.99
CA PHE A 103 -1.07 2.33 9.73
C PHE A 103 -1.67 3.72 9.89
N ASP A 104 -1.28 4.35 10.98
CA ASP A 104 -1.52 5.75 11.31
C ASP A 104 -0.19 6.43 11.59
N ILE A 105 -0.16 7.76 11.49
CA ILE A 105 1.04 8.55 11.72
C ILE A 105 0.83 9.37 12.97
N ARG A 106 1.65 9.15 14.00
CA ARG A 106 1.67 9.98 15.20
C ARG A 106 2.75 11.04 15.09
N VAL A 107 2.38 12.30 15.28
CA VAL A 107 3.33 13.43 15.36
C VAL A 107 3.12 14.11 16.71
N GLY A 108 4.14 14.04 17.59
CA GLY A 108 3.98 14.43 18.98
C GLY A 108 2.92 13.57 19.70
N ASP A 109 1.94 14.22 20.33
CA ASP A 109 0.85 13.56 21.06
C ASP A 109 -0.40 13.33 20.20
N THR A 110 -0.37 13.74 18.92
CA THR A 110 -1.53 13.65 18.02
C THR A 110 -1.36 12.52 17.03
N LYS A 111 -2.41 11.71 16.89
CA LYS A 111 -2.51 10.65 15.88
C LYS A 111 -3.27 11.18 14.68
N TYR A 112 -2.75 10.92 13.49
CA TYR A 112 -3.35 11.27 12.22
C TYR A 112 -3.66 9.99 11.46
N ASP A 113 -4.82 9.97 10.80
CA ASP A 113 -5.32 8.90 9.96
C ASP A 113 -5.78 9.47 8.60
N ASN A 114 -6.31 8.62 7.72
CA ASN A 114 -6.80 9.01 6.40
C ASN A 114 -8.29 9.44 6.42
N GLY A 115 -8.65 10.33 7.34
CA GLY A 115 -10.02 10.87 7.45
C GLY A 115 -10.99 9.93 8.17
N GLY A 116 -10.57 9.37 9.31
CA GLY A 116 -11.32 8.45 10.15
C GLY A 116 -11.07 6.97 9.86
N VAL A 117 -10.18 6.66 8.92
CA VAL A 117 -9.72 5.29 8.62
C VAL A 117 -8.20 5.25 8.50
N PRO A 118 -7.52 4.21 8.99
CA PRO A 118 -6.07 4.08 8.79
C PRO A 118 -5.68 3.96 7.32
N TRP A 119 -4.48 4.40 6.98
CA TRP A 119 -3.88 4.06 5.69
C TRP A 119 -3.61 2.56 5.62
N THR A 120 -3.55 2.02 4.41
CA THR A 120 -3.39 0.57 4.20
C THR A 120 -2.40 0.28 3.09
N PHE A 121 -1.70 -0.84 3.21
CA PHE A 121 -0.89 -1.41 2.15
C PHE A 121 -0.85 -2.94 2.27
N THR A 122 -0.50 -3.63 1.19
CA THR A 122 -0.37 -5.09 1.18
C THR A 122 1.03 -5.44 0.68
N THR A 123 1.79 -6.20 1.47
CA THR A 123 3.12 -6.68 1.09
C THR A 123 3.04 -7.65 -0.09
N LYS A 124 4.11 -7.73 -0.89
CA LYS A 124 4.20 -8.72 -1.97
C LYS A 124 4.18 -10.14 -1.41
N GLY A 125 3.77 -11.09 -2.24
CA GLY A 125 3.88 -12.51 -1.91
C GLY A 125 5.33 -12.92 -1.69
N ALA A 126 5.55 -13.96 -0.88
CA ALA A 126 6.82 -14.65 -0.89
C ALA A 126 6.94 -15.33 -2.26
N GLU A 127 7.80 -14.82 -3.13
CA GLU A 127 8.27 -15.63 -4.24
C GLU A 127 8.82 -16.92 -3.63
N ALA A 128 8.17 -18.05 -3.93
CA ALA A 128 8.72 -19.35 -3.64
C ALA A 128 10.13 -19.34 -4.22
N SER A 129 11.13 -19.64 -3.40
CA SER A 129 12.52 -19.73 -3.82
C SER A 129 12.61 -20.76 -4.95
N VAL A 130 12.46 -20.29 -6.18
CA VAL A 130 13.02 -20.95 -7.34
C VAL A 130 14.49 -20.64 -7.20
N ALA A 131 15.24 -21.64 -6.74
CA ALA A 131 16.68 -21.62 -6.87
C ALA A 131 16.99 -21.23 -8.32
N THR A 132 17.51 -20.03 -8.50
CA THR A 132 18.19 -19.65 -9.73
C THR A 132 19.20 -20.76 -10.03
N PRO A 133 19.20 -21.40 -11.20
CA PRO A 133 20.29 -22.29 -11.55
C PRO A 133 21.56 -21.45 -11.50
N THR A 134 22.45 -21.80 -10.56
CA THR A 134 23.82 -21.29 -10.51
C THR A 134 24.41 -21.44 -11.90
N THR A 135 24.69 -20.31 -12.55
CA THR A 135 25.51 -20.25 -13.76
C THR A 135 26.91 -20.75 -13.38
N ALA A 136 27.14 -22.04 -13.55
CA ALA A 136 28.47 -22.61 -13.55
C ALA A 136 29.27 -21.94 -14.69
N PRO A 137 30.56 -21.62 -14.49
CA PRO A 137 31.38 -20.99 -15.51
C PRO A 137 31.44 -21.90 -16.75
N THR A 138 31.19 -21.30 -17.92
CA THR A 138 31.28 -21.94 -19.23
C THR A 138 32.64 -22.59 -19.42
N GLN A 139 32.71 -23.90 -19.18
CA GLN A 139 33.79 -24.74 -19.71
C GLN A 139 33.48 -25.07 -21.18
N PRO A 140 34.49 -25.10 -22.08
CA PRO A 140 34.31 -25.59 -23.43
C PRO A 140 33.86 -27.05 -23.39
N PHE A 141 32.66 -27.34 -23.90
CA PHE A 141 32.18 -28.71 -24.04
C PHE A 141 32.91 -29.40 -25.19
N ASP A 142 33.83 -30.31 -24.86
CA ASP A 142 34.29 -31.35 -25.78
C ASP A 142 33.19 -32.42 -25.90
N SER A 143 33.00 -32.90 -27.12
CA SER A 143 31.84 -33.68 -27.55
C SER A 143 32.11 -35.17 -27.38
N ALA A 144 31.95 -35.72 -26.16
CA ALA A 144 31.81 -37.17 -25.99
C ALA A 144 31.21 -37.55 -24.62
N GLN A 145 30.10 -38.28 -24.67
CA GLN A 145 29.51 -39.09 -23.58
C GLN A 145 28.91 -38.39 -22.35
N GLY A 146 27.59 -38.28 -22.35
CA GLY A 146 26.77 -38.09 -21.16
C GLY A 146 25.29 -38.34 -21.45
N LYS A 147 24.78 -39.50 -21.02
CA LYS A 147 23.37 -39.92 -21.07
C LYS A 147 22.44 -38.76 -20.65
N PRO A 148 21.43 -38.34 -21.45
CA PRO A 148 20.55 -37.26 -21.05
C PRO A 148 19.78 -37.66 -19.78
N THR A 149 19.90 -36.82 -18.75
CA THR A 149 19.08 -36.87 -17.54
C THR A 149 17.60 -36.86 -17.93
N PRO A 150 16.74 -37.73 -17.37
CA PRO A 150 15.34 -37.76 -17.75
C PRO A 150 14.70 -36.41 -17.45
N ILE A 151 14.08 -35.81 -18.45
CA ILE A 151 13.14 -34.71 -18.26
C ILE A 151 12.07 -35.23 -17.29
N GLN A 152 12.01 -34.68 -16.07
CA GLN A 152 10.84 -34.88 -15.22
C GLN A 152 9.68 -34.10 -15.82
N ARG A 153 9.01 -34.74 -16.79
CA ARG A 153 7.66 -34.39 -17.17
C ARG A 153 6.81 -34.59 -15.91
N LEU A 154 6.14 -33.54 -15.43
CA LEU A 154 5.04 -33.70 -14.48
C LEU A 154 4.09 -34.76 -15.07
N LYS A 155 4.11 -35.96 -14.49
CA LYS A 155 3.08 -36.98 -14.75
C LYS A 155 1.83 -36.51 -14.04
N ILE A 156 1.09 -35.62 -14.69
CA ILE A 156 -0.32 -35.43 -14.39
C ILE A 156 -0.95 -36.78 -14.70
N SER A 157 -1.54 -37.41 -13.70
CA SER A 157 -2.24 -38.68 -13.85
C SER A 157 -3.21 -38.57 -15.03
N ASP A 158 -3.00 -39.38 -16.06
CA ASP A 158 -3.96 -39.50 -17.17
C ASP A 158 -5.31 -39.83 -16.54
N GLY A 159 -6.28 -38.92 -16.65
CA GLY A 159 -7.57 -38.94 -15.96
C GLY A 159 -8.52 -40.03 -16.45
N THR A 160 -8.10 -41.29 -16.45
CA THR A 160 -8.87 -42.39 -17.04
C THR A 160 -10.08 -42.84 -16.21
N ASN A 161 -10.42 -42.17 -15.11
CA ASN A 161 -11.54 -42.54 -14.24
C ASN A 161 -12.62 -41.46 -14.07
N CYS A 162 -12.62 -40.40 -14.90
CA CYS A 162 -13.73 -39.44 -14.89
C CYS A 162 -14.90 -39.99 -15.73
N THR A 163 -15.92 -40.55 -15.09
CA THR A 163 -17.16 -41.03 -15.75
C THR A 163 -18.19 -39.93 -16.01
N GLU A 164 -17.86 -38.68 -15.67
CA GLU A 164 -18.76 -37.54 -15.78
C GLU A 164 -18.68 -36.91 -17.18
N THR A 165 -19.84 -36.61 -17.77
CA THR A 165 -19.93 -36.08 -19.15
C THR A 165 -20.22 -34.57 -19.19
N ASP A 166 -20.62 -33.99 -18.07
CA ASP A 166 -20.92 -32.57 -17.94
C ASP A 166 -19.68 -31.75 -17.56
N CYS A 167 -19.26 -30.83 -18.45
CA CYS A 167 -18.07 -30.01 -18.25
C CYS A 167 -18.13 -29.16 -16.97
N ALA A 168 -19.31 -28.69 -16.56
CA ALA A 168 -19.47 -27.90 -15.35
C ALA A 168 -19.18 -28.75 -14.11
N LYS A 169 -19.58 -30.03 -14.13
CA LYS A 169 -19.30 -30.98 -13.04
C LYS A 169 -17.84 -31.44 -13.04
N ILE A 170 -17.25 -31.69 -14.21
CA ILE A 170 -15.82 -32.02 -14.33
C ILE A 170 -14.95 -30.92 -13.70
N LYS A 171 -15.30 -29.64 -13.88
CA LYS A 171 -14.59 -28.50 -13.25
C LYS A 171 -14.57 -28.59 -11.72
N THR A 172 -15.67 -29.05 -11.11
CA THR A 172 -15.77 -29.19 -9.65
C THR A 172 -15.04 -30.43 -9.10
N LEU A 173 -14.69 -31.36 -9.98
CA LEU A 173 -14.04 -32.63 -9.65
C LEU A 173 -12.55 -32.67 -10.02
N LEU A 174 -11.96 -31.53 -10.39
CA LEU A 174 -10.53 -31.41 -10.68
C LEU A 174 -9.70 -31.80 -9.45
N GLY A 175 -8.84 -32.81 -9.61
CA GLY A 175 -8.03 -33.37 -8.51
C GLY A 175 -8.78 -34.36 -7.60
N LYS A 176 -10.07 -34.61 -7.84
CA LYS A 176 -10.90 -35.65 -7.19
C LYS A 176 -11.29 -36.76 -8.18
N GLY A 177 -10.33 -37.20 -8.98
CA GLY A 177 -10.51 -38.25 -10.00
C GLY A 177 -10.67 -37.75 -11.44
N CYS A 178 -10.97 -36.47 -11.64
CA CYS A 178 -10.99 -35.83 -12.97
C CYS A 178 -9.76 -34.94 -13.17
N SER A 179 -9.22 -34.95 -14.39
CA SER A 179 -8.04 -34.16 -14.77
C SER A 179 -8.43 -32.88 -15.51
N THR A 180 -7.49 -31.93 -15.57
CA THR A 180 -7.67 -30.73 -16.40
C THR A 180 -7.80 -31.06 -17.88
N GLN A 181 -7.21 -32.16 -18.34
CA GLN A 181 -7.33 -32.64 -19.72
C GLN A 181 -8.78 -33.03 -20.07
N ASP A 182 -9.50 -33.66 -19.15
CA ASP A 182 -10.91 -34.05 -19.36
C ASP A 182 -11.82 -32.83 -19.49
N TYR A 183 -11.58 -31.80 -18.68
CA TYR A 183 -12.30 -30.54 -18.75
C TYR A 183 -12.08 -29.83 -20.10
N PHE A 184 -10.83 -29.74 -20.56
CA PHE A 184 -10.51 -29.11 -21.86
C PHE A 184 -11.09 -29.89 -23.05
N LEU A 185 -11.08 -31.23 -23.01
CA LEU A 185 -11.71 -32.05 -24.05
C LEU A 185 -13.23 -31.89 -24.07
N CYS A 186 -13.86 -31.78 -22.90
CA CYS A 186 -15.29 -31.54 -22.78
C CYS A 186 -15.68 -30.17 -23.35
N LEU A 187 -14.94 -29.11 -23.00
CA LEU A 187 -15.16 -27.77 -23.54
C LEU A 187 -15.03 -27.74 -25.07
N LYS A 188 -14.04 -28.44 -25.64
CA LYS A 188 -13.88 -28.52 -27.10
C LYS A 188 -15.06 -29.17 -27.82
N LYS A 189 -15.78 -30.09 -27.16
CA LYS A 189 -17.01 -30.70 -27.74
C LYS A 189 -18.22 -29.76 -27.68
N LEU A 190 -18.24 -28.82 -26.72
CA LEU A 190 -19.33 -27.86 -26.57
C LEU A 190 -19.18 -26.62 -27.46
N THR A 191 -18.01 -26.41 -28.07
CA THR A 191 -17.81 -25.32 -29.04
C THR A 191 -18.42 -25.76 -30.38
N PRO A 192 -19.60 -25.24 -30.80
CA PRO A 192 -20.03 -25.42 -32.18
C PRO A 192 -18.97 -24.78 -33.07
N THR A 193 -18.41 -25.59 -33.98
CA THR A 193 -17.47 -25.10 -34.98
C THR A 193 -18.25 -24.14 -35.90
N PRO A 194 -17.80 -22.89 -36.10
CA PRO A 194 -18.40 -21.99 -37.10
C PRO A 194 -18.14 -22.47 -38.53
#